data_AF-A0A958J6V5-F1
#
_entry.id   AF-A0A958J6V5-F1
#
_cell.length_a   1.000
_cell.length_b   1.000
_cell.length_c   1.000
_cell.angle_alpha   90.00
_cell.angle_beta   90.00
_cell.angle_gamma   90.00
#
_symmetry.space_group_name_H-M   'P 1'
#
loop_
_entity.id
_entity.type
_entity.pdbx_description
1 polymer ?
#
loop_
_entity_poly.entity_id
_entity_poly.type
_entity_poly.pdbx_seq_one_letter_code
_entity_poly.pdbx_strand_id
1 'polypeptide(L)'
;KGHIPLGLIRKSYADTIRLEVLETAISEGYDKVLHQVDFSPIAQGKISEVKFEDVASGLTFEIEFEIQPEIELKKYQGLKVEKRVIKVTEEMVDEELEGIRQRFATVKPVEKAREGDIIRFNAQLLGEGDVPVIGRK
;
A
#
# COMPACT_ATOMS: atom_id res chain seq x y z
N LYS A 1 -35.47 26.43 -39.18
CA LYS A 1 -35.18 25.07 -38.66
C LYS A 1 -34.82 24.20 -39.86
N GLY A 2 -33.52 24.03 -40.13
CA GLY A 2 -33.05 23.35 -41.34
C GLY A 2 -33.24 21.84 -41.23
N HIS A 3 -33.98 21.26 -42.17
CA HIS A 3 -34.05 19.82 -42.37
C HIS A 3 -32.76 19.36 -43.04
N ILE A 4 -31.78 18.95 -42.23
CA ILE A 4 -30.60 18.27 -42.75
C ILE A 4 -31.06 16.88 -43.22
N PRO A 5 -30.77 16.47 -44.47
CA PRO A 5 -31.13 15.15 -44.97
C PRO A 5 -30.54 14.05 -44.08
N LEU A 6 -31.38 13.09 -43.67
CA LEU A 6 -31.00 11.96 -42.80
C LEU A 6 -29.78 11.19 -43.33
N GLY A 7 -29.60 11.13 -44.65
CA GLY A 7 -28.44 10.49 -45.29
C GLY A 7 -27.10 11.16 -44.97
N LEU A 8 -27.08 12.50 -44.81
CA LEU A 8 -25.88 13.24 -44.42
C LEU A 8 -25.56 13.03 -42.94
N ILE A 9 -26.58 13.08 -42.06
CA ILE A 9 -26.42 12.79 -40.62
C ILE A 9 -25.91 11.35 -40.44
N ARG A 10 -26.51 10.38 -41.14
CA ARG A 10 -26.08 8.99 -41.08
C ARG A 10 -24.63 8.83 -41.55
N LYS A 11 -24.21 9.49 -42.62
CA LYS A 11 -22.81 9.38 -43.09
C LYS A 11 -21.80 10.02 -42.15
N SER A 12 -22.15 11.13 -41.50
CA SER A 12 -21.27 11.86 -40.58
C SER A 12 -21.21 11.27 -39.18
N TYR A 13 -22.28 10.63 -38.71
CA TYR A 13 -22.40 10.12 -37.34
C TYR A 13 -22.54 8.60 -37.24
N ALA A 14 -22.64 7.85 -38.35
CA ALA A 14 -22.81 6.39 -38.28
C ALA A 14 -21.67 5.70 -37.55
N ASP A 15 -20.43 6.14 -37.72
CA ASP A 15 -19.29 5.47 -37.08
C ASP A 15 -19.26 5.77 -35.57
N THR A 16 -19.59 7.00 -35.17
CA THR A 16 -19.74 7.36 -33.74
C THR A 16 -20.90 6.60 -33.09
N ILE A 17 -22.06 6.56 -33.74
CA ILE A 17 -23.24 5.83 -33.24
C ILE A 17 -22.95 4.33 -33.16
N ARG A 18 -22.21 3.77 -34.12
CA ARG A 18 -21.79 2.36 -34.09
C ARG A 18 -20.90 2.07 -32.90
N LEU A 19 -19.88 2.90 -32.65
CA LEU A 19 -18.99 2.72 -31.51
C LEU A 19 -19.75 2.81 -30.17
N GLU A 20 -20.63 3.79 -30.04
CA GLU A 20 -21.45 3.95 -28.83
C GLU A 20 -22.40 2.75 -28.59
N VAL A 21 -23.03 2.26 -29.66
CA VAL A 21 -23.88 1.05 -29.59
C VAL A 21 -23.06 -0.18 -29.25
N LEU A 22 -21.83 -0.30 -29.78
CA LEU A 22 -20.93 -1.41 -29.47
C LEU A 22 -20.49 -1.39 -28.01
N GLU A 23 -20.02 -0.25 -27.51
CA GLU A 23 -19.64 -0.09 -26.10
C GLU A 23 -20.81 -0.43 -25.17
N THR A 24 -22.00 0.06 -25.49
CA THR A 24 -23.22 -0.24 -24.72
C THR A 24 -23.54 -1.74 -24.75
N ALA A 25 -23.47 -2.38 -25.91
CA ALA A 25 -23.76 -3.81 -26.06
C ALA A 25 -22.74 -4.70 -25.33
N ILE A 26 -21.47 -4.33 -25.33
CA ILE A 26 -20.41 -5.01 -24.58
C ILE A 26 -20.65 -4.88 -23.08
N SER A 27 -20.96 -3.66 -22.60
CA SER A 27 -21.24 -3.42 -21.19
C SER A 27 -22.45 -4.21 -20.70
N GLU A 28 -23.56 -4.20 -21.44
CA GLU A 28 -24.75 -4.98 -21.09
C GLU A 28 -24.48 -6.50 -21.11
N GLY A 29 -23.67 -6.97 -22.07
CA GLY A 29 -23.27 -8.37 -22.16
C GLY A 29 -22.40 -8.78 -20.98
N TYR A 30 -21.44 -7.95 -20.60
CA TYR A 30 -20.57 -8.13 -19.44
C TYR A 30 -21.38 -8.23 -18.15
N ASP A 31 -22.31 -7.30 -17.92
CA ASP A 31 -23.17 -7.32 -16.74
C ASP A 31 -24.05 -8.57 -16.70
N LYS A 32 -24.65 -8.96 -17.83
CA LYS A 32 -25.47 -10.19 -17.90
C LYS A 32 -24.67 -11.43 -17.55
N VAL A 33 -23.44 -11.56 -18.05
CA VAL A 33 -22.56 -12.70 -17.74
C VAL A 33 -22.21 -12.70 -16.25
N LEU A 34 -21.86 -11.56 -15.66
CA LEU A 34 -21.59 -11.45 -14.22
C LEU A 34 -22.80 -11.82 -13.34
N HIS A 35 -24.02 -11.55 -13.79
CA HIS A 35 -25.23 -11.94 -13.05
C HIS A 35 -25.61 -13.41 -13.22
N GLN A 36 -25.22 -14.04 -14.34
CA GLN A 36 -25.50 -15.45 -14.61
C GLN A 36 -24.47 -16.40 -13.98
N VAL A 37 -23.26 -15.89 -13.74
CA VAL A 37 -22.14 -16.66 -13.23
C VAL A 37 -21.98 -16.33 -11.75
N ASP A 38 -22.04 -17.34 -10.87
CA ASP A 38 -21.89 -17.18 -9.40
C ASP A 38 -20.47 -16.76 -8.95
N PHE A 39 -19.58 -16.40 -9.88
CA PHE A 39 -18.23 -15.94 -9.55
C PHE A 39 -18.23 -14.45 -9.27
N SER A 40 -17.72 -14.06 -8.10
CA SER A 40 -17.41 -12.66 -7.80
C SER A 40 -15.99 -12.35 -8.25
N PRO A 41 -15.79 -11.62 -9.37
CA PRO A 41 -14.45 -11.22 -9.79
C PRO A 41 -13.83 -10.24 -8.78
N ILE A 42 -12.51 -10.34 -8.56
CA ILE A 42 -11.78 -9.43 -7.65
C ILE A 42 -11.54 -8.07 -8.32
N ALA A 43 -11.41 -8.06 -9.64
CA ALA A 43 -11.16 -6.87 -10.45
C ALA A 43 -12.09 -6.86 -11.67
N GLN A 44 -12.28 -5.68 -12.27
CA GLN A 44 -12.96 -5.59 -13.55
C GLN A 44 -12.23 -6.45 -14.59
N GLY A 45 -12.99 -7.26 -15.32
CA GLY A 45 -12.46 -8.15 -16.34
C GLY A 45 -11.92 -7.35 -17.52
N LYS A 46 -10.85 -7.86 -18.14
CA LYS A 46 -10.31 -7.31 -19.37
C LYS A 46 -11.10 -7.87 -20.56
N ILE A 47 -11.57 -6.98 -21.42
CA ILE A 47 -12.23 -7.36 -22.67
C ILE A 47 -11.17 -7.44 -23.77
N SER A 48 -11.15 -8.56 -24.50
CA SER A 48 -10.26 -8.86 -25.61
C SER A 48 -11.04 -9.41 -26.82
N GLU A 49 -10.38 -9.48 -27.97
CA GLU A 49 -10.93 -10.08 -29.21
C GLU A 49 -12.33 -9.60 -29.64
N VAL A 50 -12.61 -8.30 -29.54
CA VAL A 50 -13.88 -7.74 -30.01
C VAL A 50 -13.99 -7.87 -31.54
N LYS A 51 -14.91 -8.72 -31.99
CA LYS A 51 -15.22 -8.97 -33.41
C LYS A 51 -16.63 -8.49 -33.71
N PHE A 52 -16.72 -7.50 -34.60
CA PHE A 52 -17.97 -6.96 -35.10
C PHE A 52 -17.81 -6.60 -36.57
N GLU A 53 -18.37 -7.42 -37.45
CA GLU A 53 -18.34 -7.20 -38.90
C GLU A 53 -19.60 -6.47 -39.35
N ASP A 54 -20.78 -7.00 -39.02
CA ASP A 54 -22.09 -6.42 -39.31
C ASP A 54 -23.13 -6.76 -38.23
N VAL A 55 -24.25 -6.02 -38.21
CA VAL A 55 -25.38 -6.32 -37.32
C VAL A 55 -25.91 -7.76 -37.52
N ALA A 56 -25.77 -8.29 -38.74
CA ALA A 56 -26.19 -9.65 -39.07
C ALA A 56 -25.20 -10.74 -38.58
N SER A 57 -23.90 -10.45 -38.49
CA SER A 57 -22.88 -11.39 -38.01
C SER A 57 -22.84 -11.49 -36.49
N GLY A 58 -23.46 -10.53 -35.79
CA GLY A 58 -23.44 -10.42 -34.34
C GLY A 58 -22.11 -9.87 -33.81
N LEU A 59 -22.09 -9.65 -32.50
CA LEU A 59 -20.94 -9.16 -31.74
C LEU A 59 -20.40 -10.29 -30.88
N THR A 60 -19.11 -10.58 -31.01
CA THR A 60 -18.39 -11.56 -30.18
C THR A 60 -17.22 -10.87 -29.48
N PHE A 61 -17.04 -11.15 -28.20
CA PHE A 61 -15.92 -10.64 -27.41
C PHE A 61 -15.56 -11.64 -26.31
N GLU A 62 -14.32 -11.59 -25.85
CA GLU A 62 -13.80 -12.42 -24.77
C GLU A 62 -13.63 -11.58 -23.50
N ILE A 63 -13.93 -12.18 -22.34
CA ILE A 63 -13.80 -11.53 -21.03
C ILE A 63 -12.87 -12.39 -20.18
N GLU A 64 -11.72 -11.83 -19.79
CA GLU A 64 -10.79 -12.44 -18.84
C GLU A 64 -10.92 -11.76 -17.48
N PHE A 65 -11.17 -12.52 -16.41
CA PHE A 65 -11.20 -11.99 -15.05
C PHE A 65 -10.63 -12.97 -14.04
N GLU A 66 -10.08 -12.43 -12.95
CA GLU A 66 -9.53 -13.21 -11.85
C GLU A 66 -10.62 -13.44 -10.78
N ILE A 67 -10.79 -14.71 -10.39
CA ILE A 67 -11.70 -15.12 -9.32
C ILE A 67 -10.93 -15.38 -8.03
N GLN A 68 -11.57 -15.14 -6.88
CA GLN A 68 -10.99 -15.52 -5.61
C GLN A 68 -10.90 -17.05 -5.51
N PRO A 69 -9.72 -17.63 -5.25
CA PRO A 69 -9.61 -19.06 -5.07
C PRO A 69 -10.35 -19.49 -3.80
N GLU A 70 -10.96 -20.67 -3.84
CA GLU A 70 -11.45 -21.31 -2.62
C GLU A 70 -10.27 -21.72 -1.75
N ILE A 71 -10.17 -21.13 -0.55
CA ILE A 71 -9.12 -21.46 0.41
C ILE A 71 -9.63 -22.62 1.28
N GLU A 72 -9.16 -23.82 0.99
CA GLU A 72 -9.35 -24.96 1.89
C GLU A 72 -8.40 -24.86 3.09
N LEU A 73 -8.95 -24.55 4.25
CA LEU A 73 -8.20 -24.58 5.51
C LEU A 73 -7.81 -26.02 5.83
N LYS A 74 -6.52 -26.35 5.68
CA LYS A 74 -5.94 -27.59 6.21
C LYS A 74 -6.05 -27.59 7.76
N LYS A 75 -5.72 -28.73 8.39
CA LYS A 75 -5.73 -28.88 9.86
C LYS A 75 -4.83 -27.84 10.56
N TYR A 76 -5.42 -26.72 10.96
CA TYR A 76 -4.78 -25.65 11.73
C TYR A 76 -4.75 -25.96 13.24
N GLN A 77 -5.62 -26.87 13.69
CA GLN A 77 -5.64 -27.33 15.08
C GLN A 77 -4.44 -28.24 15.35
N GLY A 78 -3.63 -27.87 16.33
CA GLY A 78 -2.41 -28.61 16.72
C GLY A 78 -1.09 -27.97 16.27
N LEU A 79 -1.13 -26.79 15.65
CA LEU A 79 0.08 -25.99 15.41
C LEU A 79 0.72 -25.61 16.75
N LYS A 80 1.94 -26.10 16.98
CA LYS A 80 2.72 -25.75 18.16
C LYS A 80 3.33 -24.37 17.94
N VAL A 81 2.85 -23.39 18.69
CA VAL A 81 3.43 -22.04 18.73
C VAL A 81 4.23 -21.91 20.01
N GLU A 82 5.48 -21.48 19.89
CA GLU A 82 6.33 -21.21 21.06
C GLU A 82 5.87 -19.91 21.72
N LYS A 83 5.27 -20.02 22.91
CA LYS A 83 4.95 -18.85 23.73
C LYS A 83 6.23 -18.38 24.43
N ARG A 84 6.77 -17.24 24.00
CA ARG A 84 7.81 -16.54 24.76
C ARG A 84 7.19 -15.96 26.03
N VAL A 85 7.56 -16.52 27.18
CA VAL A 85 7.21 -15.97 28.48
C VAL A 85 8.41 -15.18 28.99
N ILE A 86 8.31 -13.85 28.95
CA ILE A 86 9.30 -12.97 29.56
C ILE A 86 8.92 -12.85 31.03
N LYS A 87 9.80 -13.29 31.93
CA LYS A 87 9.62 -13.12 33.37
C LYS A 87 10.31 -11.82 33.77
N VAL A 88 9.55 -10.87 34.29
CA VAL A 88 10.11 -9.65 34.90
C VAL A 88 10.81 -10.06 36.18
N THR A 89 12.10 -9.73 36.30
CA THR A 89 12.89 -9.99 37.51
C THR A 89 12.97 -8.73 38.37
N GLU A 90 13.37 -8.88 39.64
CA GLU A 90 13.54 -7.74 40.54
C GLU A 90 14.65 -6.81 40.04
N GLU A 91 15.71 -7.37 39.45
CA GLU A 91 16.83 -6.59 38.89
C GLU A 91 16.37 -5.66 37.76
N MET A 92 15.45 -6.11 36.90
CA MET A 92 14.88 -5.27 35.84
C MET A 92 14.05 -4.11 36.41
N VAL A 93 13.39 -4.34 37.55
CA VAL A 93 12.62 -3.29 38.23
C VAL A 93 13.56 -2.29 38.87
N ASP A 94 14.62 -2.76 39.53
CA ASP A 94 15.61 -1.90 40.17
C ASP A 94 16.39 -1.05 39.15
N GLU A 95 16.75 -1.62 37.99
CA GLU A 95 17.41 -0.89 36.90
C GLU A 95 16.53 0.25 36.37
N GLU A 96 15.24 -0.02 36.13
CA GLU A 96 14.29 1.01 35.69
C GLU A 96 14.06 2.08 36.75
N LEU A 97 13.96 1.68 38.03
CA LEU A 97 13.84 2.64 39.14
C LEU A 97 15.08 3.53 39.23
N GLU A 98 16.28 2.97 39.10
CA GLU A 98 17.51 3.75 39.11
C GLU A 98 17.61 4.68 37.90
N GLY A 99 17.20 4.22 36.70
CA GLY A 99 17.11 5.05 35.51
C GLY A 99 16.18 6.24 35.69
N ILE A 100 15.01 6.05 36.33
CA ILE A 100 14.09 7.14 36.67
C ILE A 100 14.74 8.11 37.66
N ARG A 101 15.39 7.60 38.72
CA ARG A 101 16.05 8.44 39.74
C ARG A 101 17.15 9.30 39.12
N GLN A 102 17.96 8.75 38.22
CA GLN A 102 19.01 9.48 37.52
C GLN A 102 18.45 10.57 36.59
N ARG A 103 17.37 10.29 35.86
CA ARG A 103 16.72 11.26 34.97
C ARG A 103 16.21 12.49 35.70
N PHE A 104 15.69 12.32 36.92
CA PHE A 104 15.17 13.41 37.74
C PHE A 104 16.17 13.91 38.80
N ALA A 105 17.42 13.46 38.74
CA ALA A 105 18.46 13.91 39.67
C ALA A 105 18.82 15.38 39.43
N THR A 106 19.04 16.12 40.52
CA THR A 106 19.57 17.49 40.46
C THR A 106 21.08 17.48 40.67
N VAL A 107 21.83 17.96 39.67
CA VAL A 107 23.29 18.06 39.76
C VAL A 107 23.68 19.30 40.57
N LYS A 108 24.55 19.11 41.57
CA LYS A 108 25.12 20.20 42.37
C LYS A 108 26.61 20.37 42.03
N PRO A 109 27.14 21.60 41.99
CA PRO A 109 28.55 21.82 41.73
C PRO A 109 29.40 21.32 42.89
N VAL A 110 30.52 20.68 42.56
CA VAL A 110 31.56 20.21 43.50
C VAL A 110 32.93 20.65 43.01
N GLU A 111 33.87 20.91 43.93
CA GLU A 111 35.22 21.39 43.58
C GLU A 111 36.12 20.30 42.99
N LYS A 112 35.90 19.04 43.36
CA LYS A 112 36.66 17.88 42.87
C LYS A 112 35.69 16.81 42.42
N ALA A 113 35.79 16.43 41.15
CA ALA A 113 35.02 15.35 40.57
C ALA A 113 35.47 13.99 41.14
N ARG A 114 34.50 13.10 41.34
CA ARG A 114 34.67 11.71 41.72
C ARG A 114 33.99 10.80 40.69
N GLU A 115 34.24 9.50 40.79
CA GLU A 115 33.55 8.52 39.98
C GLU A 115 32.03 8.59 40.23
N GLY A 116 31.25 8.65 39.14
CA GLY A 116 29.81 8.86 39.19
C GLY A 116 29.35 10.33 39.08
N ASP A 117 30.27 11.31 39.15
CA ASP A 117 29.93 12.71 38.93
C ASP A 117 29.72 13.04 37.45
N ILE A 118 28.83 14.00 37.18
CA ILE A 118 28.54 14.48 35.82
C ILE A 118 29.48 15.63 35.47
N ILE A 119 30.31 15.44 34.45
CA ILE A 119 31.19 16.47 33.92
C ILE A 119 30.58 17.03 32.63
N ARG A 120 30.37 18.35 32.59
CA ARG A 120 30.07 19.08 31.34
C ARG A 120 31.34 19.76 30.87
N PHE A 121 31.81 19.41 29.68
CA PHE A 121 32.97 20.03 29.05
C PHE A 121 32.68 20.33 27.58
N ASN A 122 33.46 21.24 27.01
CA ASN A 122 33.54 21.45 25.57
C ASN A 122 34.93 20.98 25.12
N ALA A 123 34.99 20.19 24.06
CA ALA A 123 36.24 19.77 23.43
C ALA A 123 36.35 20.38 22.03
N GLN A 124 37.57 20.47 21.52
CA GLN A 124 37.87 20.86 20.14
C GLN A 124 39.04 20.05 19.63
N LEU A 125 38.89 19.47 18.44
CA LEU A 125 39.96 18.72 17.79
C LEU A 125 40.99 19.69 17.19
N LEU A 126 42.25 19.56 17.61
CA LEU A 126 43.37 20.31 17.05
C LEU A 126 44.08 19.46 15.97
N GLY A 127 44.45 20.09 14.85
CA GLY A 127 45.25 19.50 13.78
C GLY A 127 46.75 19.76 13.97
N GLU A 128 47.56 19.51 12.93
CA GLU A 128 49.00 19.82 12.97
C GLU A 128 49.23 21.32 13.22
N GLY A 129 50.08 21.62 14.20
CA GLY A 129 50.42 22.99 14.61
C GLY A 129 49.39 23.66 15.53
N ASP A 130 48.62 22.89 16.30
CA ASP A 130 47.60 23.38 17.26
C ASP A 130 46.49 24.22 16.60
N VAL A 131 46.26 24.04 15.30
CA VAL A 131 45.21 24.75 14.58
C VAL A 131 43.88 24.01 14.73
N PRO A 132 42.77 24.67 15.11
CA PRO A 132 41.50 24.00 15.28
C PRO A 132 40.91 23.51 13.95
N VAL A 133 40.46 22.26 13.90
CA VAL A 133 39.79 21.70 12.71
C VAL A 133 38.36 22.23 12.64
N ILE A 134 38.11 23.18 11.75
CA ILE A 134 36.80 23.82 11.57
C ILE A 134 35.77 22.76 11.14
N GLY A 135 34.66 22.66 11.87
CA GLY A 135 33.56 21.73 11.59
C GLY A 135 33.60 20.41 12.37
N ARG A 136 34.65 20.16 13.16
CA ARG A 136 34.69 19.03 14.13
C ARG A 136 34.79 19.60 15.54
N LYS A 137 33.64 19.62 16.24
CA LYS A 137 33.58 19.85 17.70
C LYS A 137 33.75 18.51 18.41
#